data_AF-A0A530BNY9-F1
#
_entry.id   AF-A0A530BNY9-F1
#
_cell.length_a   1.000
_cell.length_b   1.000
_cell.length_c   1.000
_cell.angle_alpha   90.00
_cell.angle_beta   90.00
_cell.angle_gamma   90.00
#
_symmetry.space_group_name_H-M   'P 1'
#
loop_
_entity.id
_entity.type
_entity.pdbx_description
1 polymer ?
#
loop_
_entity_poly.entity_id
_entity_poly.type
_entity_poly.pdbx_seq_one_letter_code
_entity_poly.pdbx_strand_id
1 'polypeptide(L)' 'MPRFRLDIEYDGSQFAGWQHQADQPSVQQAIEQAVAKFCGEEVRLRAAGRTDAG' A
#
# COMPACT_ATOMS: atom_id res chain seq x y z
N MET A 1 -9.27 -17.12 -6.21
CA MET A 1 -8.91 -15.73 -6.56
C MET A 1 -7.61 -15.72 -7.33
N PRO A 2 -7.54 -15.02 -8.48
CA PRO A 2 -6.28 -14.78 -9.18
C PRO A 2 -5.32 -14.00 -8.28
N ARG A 3 -4.01 -14.19 -8.48
CA ARG A 3 -2.96 -13.46 -7.79
C ARG A 3 -2.21 -12.61 -8.79
N PHE A 4 -2.15 -11.31 -8.53
CA PHE A 4 -1.44 -10.36 -9.35
C PHE A 4 -0.12 -9.99 -8.68
N ARG A 5 0.92 -9.75 -9.49
CA ARG A 5 2.13 -9.06 -9.08
C ARG A 5 2.05 -7.64 -9.63
N LEU A 6 2.39 -6.68 -8.78
CA LEU A 6 2.49 -5.27 -9.13
C LEU A 6 3.94 -4.84 -8.86
N ASP A 7 4.51 -4.06 -9.77
CA ASP A 7 5.73 -3.31 -9.52
C ASP A 7 5.29 -1.85 -9.22
N ILE A 8 5.80 -1.28 -8.14
CA ILE A 8 5.28 -0.03 -7.55
C ILE A 8 6.45 0.93 -7.32
N GLU A 9 6.30 2.16 -7.78
CA GLU A 9 7.16 3.31 -7.47
C GLU A 9 6.35 4.34 -6.68
N TYR A 10 6.97 5.00 -5.72
CA TYR A 10 6.35 6.07 -4.93
C TYR A 10 7.42 7.02 -4.37
N ASP A 11 7.02 8.27 -4.12
CA ASP A 11 7.76 9.20 -3.28
C ASP A 11 7.38 8.94 -1.81
N GLY A 12 8.36 8.60 -0.99
CA GLY A 12 8.18 8.26 0.41
C GLY A 12 7.98 9.45 1.35
N SER A 13 8.20 10.69 0.88
CA SER A 13 8.29 11.88 1.75
C SER A 13 7.05 12.15 2.62
N GLN A 14 5.87 11.68 2.21
CA GLN A 14 4.60 11.87 2.93
C GLN A 14 4.11 10.62 3.66
N PHE A 15 4.88 9.53 3.64
CA PHE A 15 4.50 8.26 4.22
C PHE A 15 5.40 7.90 5.40
N ALA A 16 4.80 7.33 6.45
CA ALA A 16 5.50 6.70 7.55
C ALA A 16 6.04 5.31 7.20
N GLY A 17 6.48 5.14 5.94
CA GLY A 17 6.96 3.89 5.37
C GLY A 17 5.87 3.04 4.72
N TRP A 18 6.24 1.79 4.42
CA TRP A 18 5.41 0.89 3.64
C TRP A 18 4.19 0.36 4.39
N GLN A 19 4.42 -0.16 5.60
CA GLN A 19 3.45 -0.98 6.33
C GLN A 19 2.31 -0.14 6.88
N HIS A 20 1.07 -0.63 6.75
CA HIS A 20 -0.10 0.01 7.39
C HIS A 20 0.08 0.14 8.91
N GLN A 21 -0.18 1.34 9.41
CA GLN A 21 -0.16 1.74 10.82
C GLN A 21 -1.51 2.41 11.15
N ALA A 22 -1.90 2.41 12.42
CA ALA A 22 -3.22 2.93 12.81
C ALA A 22 -3.40 4.44 12.55
N ASP A 23 -2.36 5.23 12.85
CA ASP A 23 -2.48 6.69 12.95
C ASP A 23 -1.53 7.46 12.00
N GLN A 24 -0.90 6.76 11.06
CA GLN A 24 0.07 7.36 10.14
C GLN A 24 -0.14 6.92 8.70
N PRO A 25 0.02 7.83 7.72
CA PRO A 25 -0.10 7.47 6.32
C PRO A 25 0.94 6.43 5.94
N SER A 26 0.55 5.43 5.16
CA SER A 26 1.43 4.38 4.67
C SER A 26 1.14 4.06 3.20
N VAL A 27 2.16 3.58 2.50
CA VAL A 27 2.03 3.21 1.08
C VAL A 27 1.04 2.06 0.91
N GLN A 28 1.09 1.05 1.79
CA GLN A 28 0.16 -0.08 1.76
C GLN A 28 -1.30 0.39 1.84
N GLN A 29 -1.61 1.26 2.81
CA GLN A 29 -2.98 1.75 3.00
C GLN A 29 -3.45 2.58 1.80
N ALA A 30 -2.59 3.43 1.25
CA ALA A 30 -2.94 4.25 0.09
C ALA A 30 -3.33 3.39 -1.13
N ILE A 31 -2.58 2.32 -1.40
CA ILE A 31 -2.88 1.42 -2.52
C ILE A 31 -4.13 0.57 -2.22
N GLU A 32 -4.27 0.03 -1.01
CA GLU A 32 -5.47 -0.74 -0.61
C GLU A 32 -6.75 0.11 -0.76
N GLN A 33 -6.70 1.39 -0.34
CA GLN A 33 -7.80 2.34 -0.54
C GLN A 33 -8.04 2.68 -2.02
N ALA A 34 -6.98 2.79 -2.83
CA ALA A 34 -7.12 3.03 -4.27
C ALA A 34 -7.79 1.85 -4.99
N VAL A 35 -7.45 0.61 -4.62
CA VAL A 35 -8.11 -0.60 -5.15
C VAL A 35 -9.59 -0.62 -4.78
N ALA A 36 -9.92 -0.35 -3.51
CA ALA A 36 -11.30 -0.26 -3.07
C ALA A 36 -12.08 0.82 -3.83
N LYS A 37 -11.48 2.00 -4.07
CA LYS A 37 -12.09 3.06 -4.89
C LYS A 37 -12.25 2.70 -6.37
N PHE A 38 -11.37 1.85 -6.90
CA PHE A 38 -11.37 1.46 -8.31
C PHE A 38 -12.41 0.38 -8.63
N CYS A 39 -12.51 -0.67 -7.80
CA CYS A 39 -13.37 -1.82 -8.08
C CYS A 39 -14.29 -2.25 -6.93
N GLY A 40 -14.27 -1.57 -5.78
CA GLY A 40 -15.11 -1.89 -4.62
C GLY A 40 -14.61 -3.07 -3.77
N GLU A 41 -13.47 -3.68 -4.13
CA GLU A 41 -12.91 -4.83 -3.42
C GLU A 41 -11.98 -4.39 -2.28
N GLU A 42 -12.20 -4.90 -1.07
CA GLU A 42 -11.27 -4.76 0.04
C GLU A 42 -10.18 -5.84 -0.04
N VAL A 43 -8.93 -5.41 -0.19
CA VAL A 43 -7.79 -6.32 -0.36
C VAL A 43 -6.70 -6.09 0.68
N ARG A 44 -5.91 -7.13 0.96
CA ARG A 44 -4.68 -7.01 1.74
C ARG A 44 -3.46 -7.30 0.87
N LEU A 45 -2.61 -6.30 0.69
CA LEU A 45 -1.38 -6.42 -0.06
C LEU A 45 -0.30 -7.15 0.73
N ARG A 46 0.52 -7.91 0.00
CA ARG A 46 1.77 -8.49 0.49
C ARG A 46 2.91 -7.89 -0.31
N ALA A 47 3.88 -7.33 0.39
CA ALA A 47 5.04 -6.72 -0.24
C ALA A 47 6.20 -7.70 -0.34
N ALA A 48 7.09 -7.48 -1.30
CA ALA A 48 8.37 -8.18 -1.38
C ALA A 48 9.32 -7.76 -0.24
N GLY A 49 9.20 -6.52 0.23
CA GLY A 49 9.97 -5.95 1.33
C GLY A 49 9.25 -4.74 1.93
N ARG A 50 9.72 -4.28 3.08
CA ARG A 50 9.23 -3.06 3.73
C ARG A 50 10.26 -1.95 3.57
N THR A 51 9.80 -0.71 3.39
CA THR A 51 10.62 0.48 3.57
C THR A 51 10.24 1.18 4.87
N ASP A 52 11.20 1.86 5.47
CA ASP A 52 10.98 2.81 6.56
C ASP A 52 10.43 4.14 6.03
N ALA A 53 10.18 5.09 6.92
CA ALA A 53 9.67 6.42 6.58
C ALA A 53 10.72 7.29 5.87
N GLY A 54 10.24 8.19 4.99
CA GLY A 54 11.07 8.96 4.06
C GLY A 54 11.19 8.29 2.70
#